data_AF-A0A7N8Y1H5-F1
#
_entry.id   AF-A0A7N8Y1H5-F1
#
_cell.length_a   1.000
_cell.length_b   1.000
_cell.length_c   1.000
_cell.angle_alpha   90.00
_cell.angle_beta   90.00
_cell.angle_gamma   90.00
#
_symmetry.space_group_name_H-M   'P 1'
#
loop_
_entity.id
_entity.type
_entity.pdbx_description
1 polymer ?
#
loop_
_entity_poly.entity_id
_entity_poly.type
_entity_poly.pdbx_seq_one_letter_code
_entity_poly.pdbx_strand_id
1 'polypeptide(L)'
;QKSLLWNSVRDTLNLLSCSPAQFVGSIRTLKTTTWFEEHLTEDNQQYMRKTAAEEYRRQTAEKLNPLKDEPWQRHEWAEGSRRVGLVAVKLGMAPIWTKTGERHVVTMLQVQDCHVLKSVSKEEFDGHTAALIVGGKNISPFYRSEKEMEMFRNAGVPPKQKVTTFKVTDNALIKPGTPLYAAHFRPGQFVDVTAKSIGKGFQGVMKRWGFKGQPASHGQTKTHRRPGASGPGGDPAKVFKGKKMPGMMGNIYITAYGLKIWRVNTKYNVLYVNGSVPGHRNCLVKVKTIMHTFSSEV
;
A
#
# COMPACT_ATOMS: atom_id res chain seq x y z
N GLN A 1 -87.93 23.23 -16.72
CA GLN A 1 -88.59 22.10 -16.02
C GLN A 1 -87.87 20.83 -16.42
N LYS A 2 -87.54 19.98 -15.42
CA LYS A 2 -87.39 18.50 -15.44
C LYS A 2 -87.52 17.86 -16.85
N SER A 3 -86.69 16.94 -17.32
CA SER A 3 -85.97 15.87 -16.65
C SER A 3 -85.32 14.98 -17.72
N LEU A 4 -84.18 14.40 -17.37
CA LEU A 4 -83.77 13.01 -17.57
C LEU A 4 -84.07 12.27 -18.88
N LEU A 5 -82.96 11.71 -19.37
CA LEU A 5 -82.82 10.35 -19.91
C LEU A 5 -83.53 10.09 -21.25
N TRP A 6 -82.75 9.73 -22.27
CA TRP A 6 -82.67 8.33 -22.68
C TRP A 6 -81.47 8.14 -23.60
N ASN A 7 -80.57 7.27 -23.14
CA ASN A 7 -79.52 6.69 -23.94
C ASN A 7 -80.15 5.83 -25.03
N SER A 8 -79.66 5.98 -26.25
CA SER A 8 -79.21 4.91 -27.13
C SER A 8 -79.38 5.39 -28.56
N VAL A 9 -78.27 5.47 -29.29
CA VAL A 9 -78.09 4.92 -30.63
C VAL A 9 -76.78 5.49 -31.20
N ARG A 10 -75.96 4.56 -31.69
CA ARG A 10 -74.76 4.72 -32.54
C ARG A 10 -73.44 4.95 -31.84
N ASP A 11 -72.86 3.80 -31.53
CA ASP A 11 -71.46 3.47 -31.82
C ASP A 11 -70.89 4.14 -33.07
N THR A 12 -69.56 4.26 -33.03
CA THR A 12 -68.61 4.51 -34.11
C THR A 12 -68.33 5.98 -34.44
N LEU A 13 -67.28 6.52 -33.81
CA LEU A 13 -66.10 7.12 -34.47
C LEU A 13 -65.24 7.86 -33.42
N ASN A 14 -63.92 7.86 -33.64
CA ASN A 14 -62.82 8.50 -32.87
C ASN A 14 -62.17 7.55 -31.84
N LEU A 15 -61.33 6.61 -32.27
CA LEU A 15 -59.93 6.80 -32.65
C LEU A 15 -59.14 7.73 -31.71
N LEU A 16 -58.32 7.07 -30.88
CA LEU A 16 -56.99 7.50 -30.42
C LEU A 16 -56.92 8.78 -29.58
N SER A 17 -57.31 8.68 -28.30
CA SER A 17 -56.78 9.58 -27.27
C SER A 17 -55.31 9.23 -27.00
N CYS A 18 -54.43 10.06 -27.56
CA CYS A 18 -52.99 10.02 -27.31
C CYS A 18 -52.74 10.28 -25.82
N SER A 19 -52.25 9.25 -25.10
CA SER A 19 -51.78 9.43 -23.72
C SER A 19 -50.58 10.40 -23.75
N PRO A 20 -50.51 11.41 -22.86
CA PRO A 20 -49.34 12.28 -22.82
C PRO A 20 -48.14 11.42 -22.43
N ALA A 21 -47.20 11.28 -23.37
CA ALA A 21 -45.93 10.64 -23.12
C ALA A 21 -45.31 11.27 -21.87
N GLN A 22 -45.17 10.48 -20.81
CA GLN A 22 -44.34 10.87 -19.68
C GLN A 22 -42.93 11.03 -20.22
N PHE A 23 -42.54 12.28 -20.47
CA PHE A 23 -41.14 12.63 -20.67
C PHE A 23 -40.43 12.25 -19.38
N VAL A 24 -39.81 11.06 -19.35
CA VAL A 24 -38.83 10.70 -18.34
C VAL A 24 -37.63 11.59 -18.62
N GLY A 25 -37.69 12.82 -18.12
CA GLY A 25 -36.59 13.75 -18.15
C GLY A 25 -35.45 13.11 -17.37
N SER A 26 -34.47 12.56 -18.08
CA SER A 26 -33.20 12.16 -17.47
C SER A 26 -32.52 13.43 -16.96
N ILE A 27 -32.75 13.77 -15.69
CA ILE A 27 -32.02 14.84 -15.01
C ILE A 27 -30.56 14.41 -14.97
N ARG A 28 -29.76 14.92 -15.92
CA ARG A 28 -28.31 14.80 -15.84
C ARG A 28 -27.83 15.78 -14.78
N THR A 29 -27.67 15.30 -13.55
CA THR A 29 -27.00 16.09 -12.51
C THR A 29 -25.56 16.32 -12.94
N LEU A 30 -25.23 17.55 -13.34
CA LEU A 30 -23.84 17.95 -13.54
C LEU A 30 -23.17 17.98 -12.16
N LYS A 31 -22.36 16.96 -11.87
CA LYS A 31 -21.53 16.93 -10.67
C LYS A 31 -20.19 17.56 -11.00
N THR A 32 -19.99 18.81 -10.59
CA THR A 32 -18.68 19.46 -10.65
C THR A 32 -17.76 18.81 -9.62
N THR A 33 -16.54 18.45 -10.02
CA THR A 33 -15.53 17.96 -9.07
C THR A 33 -14.94 19.15 -8.36
N THR A 34 -15.03 19.17 -7.03
CA THR A 34 -14.46 20.23 -6.19
C THR A 34 -13.27 19.71 -5.38
N TRP A 35 -12.42 20.63 -4.91
CA TRP A 35 -11.35 20.35 -3.95
C TRP A 35 -11.54 21.12 -2.64
N PHE A 36 -10.88 20.70 -1.58
CA PHE A 36 -11.19 21.15 -0.22
C PHE A 36 -10.98 22.66 0.04
N GLU A 37 -10.19 23.35 -0.78
CA GLU A 37 -9.87 24.77 -0.60
C GLU A 37 -10.66 25.70 -1.54
N GLU A 38 -11.40 25.14 -2.51
CA GLU A 38 -12.01 25.91 -3.60
C GLU A 38 -12.95 27.03 -3.15
N HIS A 39 -13.67 26.81 -2.04
CA HIS A 39 -14.67 27.74 -1.52
C HIS A 39 -14.24 28.37 -0.18
N LEU A 40 -12.97 28.28 0.21
CA LEU A 40 -12.46 28.83 1.46
C LEU A 40 -11.65 30.11 1.21
N THR A 41 -11.87 31.12 2.05
CA THR A 41 -10.99 32.30 2.14
C THR A 41 -9.60 31.90 2.65
N GLU A 42 -8.58 32.69 2.36
CA GLU A 42 -7.20 32.40 2.77
C GLU A 42 -7.06 32.24 4.29
N ASP A 43 -7.71 33.11 5.07
CA ASP A 43 -7.74 33.03 6.54
C ASP A 43 -8.34 31.70 7.03
N ASN A 44 -9.43 31.25 6.39
CA ASN A 44 -10.08 29.99 6.72
C ASN A 44 -9.20 28.79 6.35
N GLN A 45 -8.50 28.84 5.22
CA GLN A 45 -7.56 27.79 4.82
C GLN A 45 -6.43 27.65 5.85
N GLN A 46 -5.85 28.76 6.29
CA GLN A 46 -4.79 28.75 7.31
C GLN A 46 -5.31 28.21 8.65
N TYR A 47 -6.50 28.64 9.08
CA TYR A 47 -7.15 28.14 10.29
C TYR A 47 -7.36 26.63 10.23
N MET A 48 -7.97 26.12 9.15
CA MET A 48 -8.26 24.68 8.99
C MET A 48 -6.98 23.83 8.99
N ARG A 49 -5.91 24.29 8.34
CA ARG A 49 -4.62 23.57 8.34
C ARG A 49 -3.99 23.53 9.74
N LYS A 50 -4.06 24.62 10.52
CA LYS A 50 -3.56 24.69 11.90
C LYS A 50 -4.37 23.77 12.82
N THR A 51 -5.69 23.89 12.80
CA THR A 51 -6.60 23.09 13.62
C THR A 51 -6.43 21.59 13.34
N ALA A 52 -6.36 21.18 12.07
CA ALA A 52 -6.12 19.77 11.72
C ALA A 52 -4.76 19.27 12.23
N ALA A 53 -3.70 20.09 12.15
CA ALA A 53 -2.39 19.72 12.65
C ALA A 53 -2.33 19.62 14.19
N GLU A 54 -3.09 20.45 14.90
CA GLU A 54 -3.24 20.38 16.36
C GLU A 54 -4.04 19.15 16.79
N GLU A 55 -5.16 18.89 16.12
CA GLU A 55 -5.98 17.71 16.38
C GLU A 55 -5.16 16.42 16.20
N TYR A 56 -4.33 16.33 15.16
CA TYR A 56 -3.52 15.13 14.92
C TYR A 56 -2.38 14.95 15.90
N ARG A 57 -1.78 16.06 16.37
CA ARG A 57 -0.83 16.03 17.47
C ARG A 57 -1.51 15.51 18.74
N ARG A 58 -2.75 15.97 19.01
CA ARG A 58 -3.55 15.51 20.15
C ARG A 58 -3.89 14.02 20.04
N GLN A 59 -4.47 13.58 18.92
CA GLN A 59 -4.79 12.17 18.67
C GLN A 59 -3.57 11.25 18.81
N THR A 60 -2.41 11.68 18.27
CA THR A 60 -1.17 10.91 18.39
C THR A 60 -0.68 10.83 19.84
N ALA A 61 -0.80 11.93 20.60
CA ALA A 61 -0.41 11.98 22.00
C ALA A 61 -1.33 11.13 22.90
N GLU A 62 -2.64 11.15 22.66
CA GLU A 62 -3.62 10.33 23.37
C GLU A 62 -3.30 8.83 23.25
N LYS A 63 -2.89 8.38 22.06
CA LYS A 63 -2.57 6.95 21.80
C LYS A 63 -1.19 6.49 22.29
N LEU A 64 -0.39 7.36 22.92
CA LEU A 64 0.95 6.98 23.41
C LEU A 64 0.94 5.92 24.51
N ASN A 65 -0.15 5.78 25.25
CA ASN A 65 -0.25 4.92 26.44
C ASN A 65 -1.16 3.69 26.23
N PRO A 66 -0.89 2.80 25.27
CA PRO A 66 -1.80 1.70 24.91
C PRO A 66 -2.03 0.67 26.02
N LEU A 67 -1.18 0.66 27.05
CA LEU A 67 -1.29 -0.31 28.16
C LEU A 67 -2.26 0.12 29.25
N LYS A 68 -2.59 1.41 29.30
CA LYS A 68 -3.63 1.94 30.20
C LYS A 68 -5.02 1.81 29.58
N ASP A 69 -5.08 1.87 28.25
CA ASP A 69 -6.31 1.87 27.46
C ASP A 69 -6.85 0.45 27.20
N GLU A 70 -7.16 -0.30 28.26
CA GLU A 70 -7.78 -1.64 28.19
C GLU A 70 -7.17 -2.52 27.08
N PRO A 71 -5.90 -2.93 27.22
CA PRO A 71 -5.25 -3.78 26.23
C PRO A 71 -5.96 -5.13 26.18
N TRP A 72 -6.04 -5.70 24.98
CA TRP A 72 -6.47 -7.09 24.82
C TRP A 72 -5.54 -8.05 25.57
N GLN A 73 -6.06 -9.24 25.88
CA GLN A 73 -5.32 -10.27 26.60
C GLN A 73 -4.01 -10.57 25.89
N ARG A 74 -2.92 -10.60 26.65
CA ARG A 74 -1.61 -10.99 26.15
C ARG A 74 -1.48 -12.49 26.21
N HIS A 75 -1.11 -13.08 25.10
CA HIS A 75 -0.79 -14.49 25.04
C HIS A 75 0.72 -14.71 25.12
N GLU A 76 1.11 -15.89 25.57
CA GLU A 76 2.50 -16.31 25.57
C GLU A 76 2.98 -16.63 24.15
N TRP A 77 4.30 -16.58 23.98
CA TRP A 77 4.91 -16.98 22.72
C TRP A 77 4.78 -18.49 22.55
N ALA A 78 4.31 -18.91 21.38
CA ALA A 78 4.24 -20.30 20.96
C ALA A 78 5.06 -20.51 19.70
N GLU A 79 5.52 -21.75 19.50
CA GLU A 79 6.21 -22.14 18.28
C GLU A 79 5.29 -21.94 17.06
N GLY A 80 5.86 -21.42 15.95
CA GLY A 80 5.08 -21.05 14.77
C GLY A 80 4.30 -19.73 14.87
N SER A 81 4.34 -19.04 16.01
CA SER A 81 3.71 -17.71 16.16
C SER A 81 4.32 -16.66 15.22
N ARG A 82 3.46 -15.90 14.56
CA ARG A 82 3.84 -14.82 13.64
C ARG A 82 3.39 -13.48 14.22
N ARG A 83 4.35 -12.69 14.70
CA ARG A 83 4.11 -11.32 15.19
C ARG A 83 3.92 -10.30 14.06
N VAL A 84 3.33 -9.17 14.41
CA VAL A 84 3.18 -8.00 13.53
C VAL A 84 4.55 -7.46 13.05
N GLY A 85 4.56 -6.79 11.90
CA GLY A 85 5.74 -6.04 11.41
C GLY A 85 5.59 -4.52 11.58
N LEU A 86 6.47 -3.77 10.93
CA LEU A 86 6.49 -2.30 10.96
C LEU A 86 6.43 -1.71 9.55
N VAL A 87 5.93 -0.48 9.47
CA VAL A 87 6.10 0.39 8.29
C VAL A 87 7.14 1.44 8.64
N ALA A 88 8.20 1.53 7.84
CA ALA A 88 9.31 2.44 8.05
C ALA A 88 9.60 3.29 6.80
N VAL A 89 10.38 4.34 6.97
CA VAL A 89 10.86 5.24 5.92
C VAL A 89 12.35 4.99 5.73
N LYS A 90 12.76 4.72 4.48
CA LYS A 90 14.16 4.51 4.13
C LYS A 90 14.92 5.84 4.12
N LEU A 91 15.72 6.14 5.15
CA LEU A 91 16.43 7.41 5.25
C LEU A 91 17.66 7.48 4.35
N GLY A 92 18.42 6.39 4.23
CA GLY A 92 19.69 6.38 3.53
C GLY A 92 20.57 5.20 3.94
N MET A 93 21.82 5.21 3.49
CA MET A 93 22.80 4.19 3.83
C MET A 93 23.96 4.83 4.57
N ALA A 94 24.48 4.10 5.56
CA ALA A 94 25.65 4.49 6.33
C ALA A 94 26.53 3.25 6.51
N PRO A 95 27.84 3.42 6.65
CA PRO A 95 28.71 2.28 6.80
C PRO A 95 28.93 2.06 8.34
N ILE A 96 29.05 0.80 8.81
CA ILE A 96 29.30 0.42 10.22
C ILE A 96 30.45 -0.62 10.33
N TRP A 97 31.25 -0.48 11.39
CA TRP A 97 32.50 -1.21 11.60
C TRP A 97 32.25 -2.19 12.73
N THR A 98 32.60 -3.46 12.51
CA THR A 98 32.53 -4.48 13.56
C THR A 98 33.77 -4.40 14.45
N LYS A 99 33.72 -5.09 15.59
CA LYS A 99 34.89 -5.25 16.46
C LYS A 99 36.03 -6.01 15.77
N THR A 100 35.74 -6.82 14.75
CA THR A 100 36.74 -7.55 13.96
C THR A 100 37.44 -6.67 12.92
N GLY A 101 37.04 -5.41 12.75
CA GLY A 101 37.58 -4.50 11.74
C GLY A 101 36.90 -4.63 10.37
N GLU A 102 35.88 -5.47 10.24
CA GLU A 102 35.13 -5.60 8.99
C GLU A 102 34.17 -4.43 8.78
N ARG A 103 34.09 -3.98 7.52
CA ARG A 103 33.19 -2.93 7.08
C ARG A 103 31.90 -3.52 6.54
N HIS A 104 30.77 -3.21 7.16
CA HIS A 104 29.44 -3.50 6.62
C HIS A 104 28.72 -2.21 6.22
N VAL A 105 27.89 -2.29 5.19
CA VAL A 105 27.01 -1.20 4.79
C VAL A 105 25.62 -1.47 5.34
N VAL A 106 25.01 -0.48 6.00
CA VAL A 106 23.66 -0.57 6.55
C VAL A 106 22.74 0.47 5.96
N THR A 107 21.47 0.10 5.83
CA THR A 107 20.38 1.03 5.53
C THR A 107 19.68 1.45 6.82
N MET A 108 19.49 2.76 6.98
CA MET A 108 18.73 3.35 8.09
C MET A 108 17.24 3.38 7.73
N LEU A 109 16.41 2.73 8.54
CA LEU A 109 14.95 2.71 8.40
C LEU A 109 14.31 3.38 9.61
N GLN A 110 13.64 4.51 9.42
CA GLN A 110 12.97 5.25 10.49
C GLN A 110 11.50 4.86 10.59
N VAL A 111 11.05 4.50 11.78
CA VAL A 111 9.64 4.22 12.07
C VAL A 111 8.98 5.54 12.45
N GLN A 112 8.13 6.06 11.58
CA GLN A 112 7.39 7.32 11.77
C GLN A 112 5.90 7.00 11.97
N ASP A 113 5.37 7.35 13.15
CA ASP A 113 3.96 7.25 13.53
C ASP A 113 3.28 5.96 13.07
N CYS A 114 3.90 4.82 13.35
CA CYS A 114 3.39 3.51 12.95
C CYS A 114 2.33 3.04 13.94
N HIS A 115 1.11 2.75 13.46
CA HIS A 115 -0.02 2.35 14.31
C HIS A 115 -0.78 1.20 13.67
N VAL A 116 -1.38 0.33 14.49
CA VAL A 116 -2.35 -0.68 14.05
C VAL A 116 -3.66 0.03 13.73
N LEU A 117 -4.23 -0.19 12.54
CA LEU A 117 -5.46 0.46 12.08
C LEU A 117 -6.69 -0.43 12.24
N LYS A 118 -6.56 -1.70 11.88
CA LYS A 118 -7.66 -2.66 11.95
C LYS A 118 -7.10 -4.06 12.17
N SER A 119 -7.76 -4.82 13.03
CA SER A 119 -7.62 -6.28 13.16
C SER A 119 -8.71 -6.96 12.35
N VAL A 120 -8.34 -7.94 11.54
CA VAL A 120 -9.25 -8.77 10.75
C VAL A 120 -9.11 -10.20 11.25
N SER A 121 -10.23 -10.85 11.56
CA SER A 121 -10.25 -12.23 12.04
C SER A 121 -9.84 -13.21 10.93
N LYS A 122 -9.64 -14.48 11.29
CA LYS A 122 -9.23 -15.52 10.34
C LYS A 122 -10.28 -15.74 9.25
N GLU A 123 -11.55 -15.78 9.65
CA GLU A 123 -12.69 -16.07 8.79
C GLU A 123 -12.88 -15.00 7.72
N GLU A 124 -12.72 -13.73 8.11
CA GLU A 124 -12.89 -12.58 7.21
C GLU A 124 -11.71 -12.39 6.23
N PHE A 125 -10.52 -12.90 6.54
CA PHE A 125 -9.31 -12.60 5.75
C PHE A 125 -9.00 -13.64 4.67
N ASP A 126 -8.57 -14.85 5.08
CA ASP A 126 -8.01 -15.88 4.19
C ASP A 126 -8.44 -17.29 4.65
N GLY A 127 -9.33 -17.38 5.65
CA GLY A 127 -9.74 -18.63 6.31
C GLY A 127 -8.67 -19.28 7.20
N HIS A 128 -7.38 -18.98 6.97
CA HIS A 128 -6.27 -19.68 7.60
C HIS A 128 -5.48 -18.84 8.61
N THR A 129 -5.39 -17.51 8.43
CA THR A 129 -4.54 -16.64 9.25
C THR A 129 -5.22 -15.29 9.46
N ALA A 130 -5.15 -14.76 10.67
CA ALA A 130 -5.63 -13.42 10.96
C ALA A 130 -4.73 -12.35 10.31
N ALA A 131 -5.23 -11.13 10.19
CA ALA A 131 -4.49 -10.05 9.58
C ALA A 131 -4.56 -8.76 10.40
N LEU A 132 -3.40 -8.12 10.57
CA LEU A 132 -3.30 -6.77 11.12
C LEU A 132 -2.98 -5.79 10.00
N ILE A 133 -3.84 -4.78 9.85
CA ILE A 133 -3.62 -3.66 8.95
C ILE A 133 -2.86 -2.59 9.73
N VAL A 134 -1.68 -2.23 9.24
CA VAL A 134 -0.78 -1.28 9.90
C VAL A 134 -0.50 -0.12 8.96
N GLY A 135 -0.56 1.09 9.51
CA GLY A 135 -0.26 2.33 8.80
C GLY A 135 1.06 2.94 9.24
N GLY A 136 1.71 3.69 8.35
CA GLY A 136 2.91 4.48 8.68
C GLY A 136 2.97 5.80 7.91
N LYS A 137 3.65 6.77 8.53
CA LYS A 137 3.80 8.18 8.11
C LYS A 137 2.47 8.93 7.98
N ASN A 138 2.31 10.00 8.75
CA ASN A 138 1.11 10.85 8.69
C ASN A 138 1.02 11.61 7.36
N ILE A 139 -0.20 11.80 6.88
CA ILE A 139 -0.52 12.60 5.68
C ILE A 139 -1.76 13.45 5.96
N SER A 140 -1.99 14.48 5.14
CA SER A 140 -3.21 15.28 5.20
C SER A 140 -4.46 14.45 4.85
N PRO A 141 -5.61 14.76 5.49
CA PRO A 141 -6.86 14.05 5.27
C PRO A 141 -7.51 14.37 3.93
N PHE A 142 -7.25 15.57 3.40
CA PHE A 142 -8.03 16.15 2.31
C PHE A 142 -7.90 15.43 0.98
N TYR A 143 -6.87 14.59 0.80
CA TYR A 143 -6.60 13.85 -0.44
C TYR A 143 -6.94 12.35 -0.30
N ARG A 144 -7.82 11.99 0.64
CA ARG A 144 -8.20 10.61 0.93
C ARG A 144 -9.69 10.38 0.70
N SER A 145 -10.02 9.14 0.38
CA SER A 145 -11.41 8.73 0.23
C SER A 145 -12.09 8.60 1.61
N GLU A 146 -13.39 8.84 1.66
CA GLU A 146 -14.15 8.76 2.91
C GLU A 146 -14.05 7.37 3.56
N LYS A 147 -14.00 6.30 2.75
CA LYS A 147 -13.82 4.92 3.23
C LYS A 147 -12.48 4.70 3.93
N GLU A 148 -11.40 5.28 3.42
CA GLU A 148 -10.10 5.22 4.10
C GLU A 148 -10.13 6.05 5.39
N MET A 149 -10.79 7.22 5.36
CA MET A 149 -10.97 8.08 6.53
C MET A 149 -11.75 7.42 7.66
N GLU A 150 -12.83 6.71 7.35
CA GLU A 150 -13.62 5.95 8.32
C GLU A 150 -12.75 4.93 9.09
N MET A 151 -11.88 4.20 8.37
CA MET A 151 -10.93 3.28 9.00
C MET A 151 -9.98 4.00 9.98
N PHE A 152 -9.50 5.20 9.63
CA PHE A 152 -8.63 5.98 10.52
C PHE A 152 -9.39 6.55 11.73
N ARG A 153 -10.63 7.00 11.53
CA ARG A 153 -11.51 7.49 12.61
C ARG A 153 -11.85 6.38 13.61
N ASN A 154 -12.17 5.17 13.13
CA ASN A 154 -12.45 4.01 13.98
C ASN A 154 -11.25 3.60 14.84
N ALA A 155 -10.03 3.79 14.33
CA ALA A 155 -8.80 3.55 15.08
C ALA A 155 -8.40 4.74 15.98
N GLY A 156 -9.00 5.92 15.80
CA GLY A 156 -8.64 7.15 16.50
C GLY A 156 -7.22 7.63 16.20
N VAL A 157 -6.76 7.48 14.96
CA VAL A 157 -5.41 7.88 14.52
C VAL A 157 -5.46 8.78 13.29
N PRO A 158 -4.45 9.64 13.08
CA PRO A 158 -4.40 10.46 11.87
C PRO A 158 -4.20 9.60 10.61
N PRO A 159 -4.62 10.11 9.42
CA PRO A 159 -4.47 9.40 8.16
C PRO A 159 -3.02 9.04 7.86
N LYS A 160 -2.80 7.82 7.34
CA LYS A 160 -1.46 7.28 7.08
C LYS A 160 -1.18 7.19 5.58
N GLN A 161 0.04 7.51 5.16
CA GLN A 161 0.44 7.48 3.75
C GLN A 161 0.44 6.06 3.20
N LYS A 162 1.08 5.13 3.92
CA LYS A 162 1.17 3.72 3.54
C LYS A 162 0.35 2.89 4.50
N VAL A 163 -0.57 2.10 3.96
CA VAL A 163 -1.30 1.06 4.68
C VAL A 163 -0.83 -0.29 4.16
N THR A 164 -0.45 -1.20 5.05
CA THR A 164 0.00 -2.55 4.69
C THR A 164 -0.58 -3.60 5.63
N THR A 165 -0.95 -4.74 5.05
CA THR A 165 -1.46 -5.89 5.79
C THR A 165 -0.32 -6.83 6.20
N PHE A 166 -0.32 -7.25 7.46
CA PHE A 166 0.57 -8.28 8.00
C PHE A 166 -0.26 -9.51 8.34
N LYS A 167 0.16 -10.69 7.88
CA LYS A 167 -0.42 -11.97 8.31
C LYS A 167 0.14 -12.29 9.70
N VAL A 168 -0.75 -12.51 10.67
CA VAL A 168 -0.44 -12.62 12.09
C VAL A 168 -1.21 -13.80 12.67
N THR A 169 -0.62 -14.52 13.62
CA THR A 169 -1.29 -15.60 14.34
C THR A 169 -2.19 -15.05 15.45
N ASP A 170 -3.23 -15.78 15.85
CA ASP A 170 -4.23 -15.26 16.80
C ASP A 170 -3.62 -14.81 18.14
N ASN A 171 -2.58 -15.51 18.60
CA ASN A 171 -1.87 -15.15 19.83
C ASN A 171 -1.10 -13.81 19.74
N ALA A 172 -0.93 -13.26 18.55
CA ALA A 172 -0.19 -12.02 18.30
C ALA A 172 -1.09 -10.87 17.81
N LEU A 173 -2.41 -10.96 18.04
CA LEU A 173 -3.35 -9.88 17.77
C LEU A 173 -3.14 -8.70 18.72
N ILE A 174 -3.28 -7.49 18.17
CA ILE A 174 -3.06 -6.23 18.88
C ILE A 174 -4.28 -5.33 18.62
N LYS A 175 -4.73 -4.65 19.66
CA LYS A 175 -5.85 -3.70 19.61
C LYS A 175 -5.57 -2.58 18.58
N PRO A 176 -6.53 -2.22 17.72
CA PRO A 176 -6.43 -1.05 16.85
C PRO A 176 -6.11 0.24 17.62
N GLY A 177 -5.37 1.15 17.00
CA GLY A 177 -4.89 2.40 17.61
C GLY A 177 -3.56 2.27 18.36
N THR A 178 -3.05 1.05 18.58
CA THR A 178 -1.78 0.84 19.30
C THR A 178 -0.58 1.36 18.50
N PRO A 179 0.30 2.20 19.10
CA PRO A 179 1.53 2.66 18.47
C PRO A 179 2.60 1.56 18.46
N LEU A 180 3.37 1.51 17.37
CA LEU A 180 4.46 0.57 17.16
C LEU A 180 5.78 1.32 16.97
N TYR A 181 6.79 0.92 17.74
CA TYR A 181 8.11 1.56 17.77
C TYR A 181 9.20 0.69 17.16
N ALA A 182 10.37 1.28 16.86
CA ALA A 182 11.53 0.54 16.37
C ALA A 182 12.04 -0.52 17.36
N ALA A 183 11.78 -0.33 18.66
CA ALA A 183 12.13 -1.28 19.73
C ALA A 183 11.42 -2.64 19.61
N HIS A 184 10.42 -2.77 18.73
CA HIS A 184 9.78 -4.05 18.38
C HIS A 184 10.79 -5.09 17.85
N PHE A 185 11.83 -4.62 17.17
CA PHE A 185 12.94 -5.45 16.74
C PHE A 185 14.14 -5.32 17.67
N ARG A 186 14.92 -6.39 17.80
CA ARG A 186 16.14 -6.42 18.62
C ARG A 186 17.37 -6.57 17.73
N PRO A 187 18.53 -5.99 18.11
CA PRO A 187 19.79 -6.23 17.43
C PRO A 187 20.11 -7.74 17.34
N GLY A 188 20.69 -8.18 16.22
CA GLY A 188 20.99 -9.58 15.94
C GLY A 188 19.87 -10.34 15.21
N GLN A 189 18.63 -9.83 15.21
CA GLN A 189 17.51 -10.46 14.49
C GLN A 189 17.62 -10.28 12.97
N PHE A 190 17.03 -11.22 12.23
CA PHE A 190 16.88 -11.14 10.78
C PHE A 190 15.48 -10.69 10.39
N VAL A 191 15.40 -9.82 9.38
CA VAL A 191 14.14 -9.26 8.88
C VAL A 191 14.07 -9.32 7.36
N ASP A 192 12.85 -9.40 6.86
CA ASP A 192 12.53 -9.23 5.45
C ASP A 192 11.98 -7.83 5.23
N VAL A 193 12.48 -7.15 4.18
CA VAL A 193 12.06 -5.79 3.84
C VAL A 193 11.47 -5.75 2.44
N THR A 194 10.20 -5.39 2.34
CA THR A 194 9.48 -5.25 1.08
C THR A 194 9.26 -3.78 0.74
N ALA A 195 9.59 -3.37 -0.48
CA ALA A 195 9.33 -2.02 -0.96
C ALA A 195 9.14 -2.00 -2.48
N LYS A 196 8.61 -0.89 -3.01
CA LYS A 196 8.62 -0.65 -4.46
C LYS A 196 10.05 -0.35 -4.91
N SER A 197 10.54 -1.09 -5.90
CA SER A 197 11.84 -0.84 -6.51
C SER A 197 11.84 0.47 -7.29
N ILE A 198 13.02 1.06 -7.50
CA ILE A 198 13.17 2.28 -8.31
C ILE A 198 12.65 1.99 -9.73
N GLY A 199 11.69 2.79 -10.19
CA GLY A 199 11.17 2.73 -11.55
C GLY A 199 12.19 3.27 -12.55
N LYS A 200 12.49 2.49 -13.59
CA LYS A 200 13.38 2.90 -14.69
C LYS A 200 12.60 3.18 -15.98
N GLY A 201 11.27 3.15 -15.96
CA GLY A 201 10.42 3.33 -17.15
C GLY A 201 10.54 2.17 -18.14
N PHE A 202 10.24 2.43 -19.42
CA PHE A 202 10.41 1.46 -20.50
C PHE A 202 11.90 1.27 -20.80
N GLN A 203 12.39 0.04 -20.70
CA GLN A 203 13.81 -0.28 -20.87
C GLN A 203 14.02 -1.36 -21.94
N GLY A 204 15.13 -1.20 -22.68
CA GLY A 204 15.60 -2.17 -23.66
C GLY A 204 16.11 -3.46 -23.02
N VAL A 205 16.29 -4.51 -23.83
CA VAL A 205 16.64 -5.87 -23.36
C VAL A 205 17.98 -5.96 -22.64
N MET A 206 18.96 -5.15 -23.04
CA MET A 206 20.27 -5.15 -22.38
C MET A 206 20.17 -4.70 -20.93
N LYS A 207 19.45 -3.60 -20.64
CA LYS A 207 19.32 -3.06 -19.27
C LYS A 207 18.30 -3.83 -18.43
N ARG A 208 17.22 -4.32 -19.06
CA ARG A 208 16.13 -5.04 -18.37
C ARG A 208 16.51 -6.48 -18.03
N TRP A 209 17.21 -7.17 -18.92
CA TRP A 209 17.47 -8.61 -18.83
C TRP A 209 18.95 -8.99 -18.87
N GLY A 210 19.87 -8.04 -19.01
CA GLY A 210 21.31 -8.32 -19.07
C GLY A 210 21.78 -8.95 -20.38
N PHE A 211 21.08 -8.74 -21.50
CA PHE A 211 21.51 -9.26 -22.80
C PHE A 211 22.84 -8.60 -23.23
N LYS A 212 23.75 -9.38 -23.83
CA LYS A 212 25.07 -8.90 -24.29
C LYS A 212 25.00 -7.91 -25.45
N GLY A 213 23.94 -7.98 -26.28
CA GLY A 213 23.83 -7.20 -27.52
C GLY A 213 24.68 -7.79 -28.65
N GLN A 214 25.03 -6.96 -29.62
CA GLN A 214 25.80 -7.30 -30.82
C GLN A 214 27.11 -6.50 -30.83
N PRO A 215 28.17 -6.97 -31.50
CA PRO A 215 29.44 -6.23 -31.57
C PRO A 215 29.27 -4.84 -32.17
N ALA A 216 30.18 -3.93 -31.80
CA ALA A 216 30.19 -2.56 -32.29
C ALA A 216 30.81 -2.43 -33.69
N SER A 217 31.84 -3.23 -34.00
CA SER A 217 32.60 -3.22 -35.26
C SER A 217 32.27 -4.44 -36.14
N HIS A 218 33.07 -4.65 -37.20
CA HIS A 218 32.98 -5.75 -38.16
C HIS A 218 31.63 -5.84 -38.90
N GLY A 219 31.19 -4.71 -39.46
CA GLY A 219 30.05 -4.66 -40.41
C GLY A 219 28.66 -4.69 -39.77
N GLN A 220 28.56 -4.66 -38.44
CA GLN A 220 27.26 -4.65 -37.77
C GLN A 220 26.52 -3.33 -38.01
N THR A 221 25.35 -3.40 -38.66
CA THR A 221 24.59 -2.21 -39.05
C THR A 221 23.30 -2.08 -38.23
N LYS A 222 23.19 -1.04 -37.41
CA LYS A 222 21.97 -0.64 -36.65
C LYS A 222 21.40 -1.70 -35.69
N THR A 223 22.14 -2.75 -35.32
CA THR A 223 21.62 -3.81 -34.42
C THR A 223 22.29 -3.93 -33.06
N HIS A 224 23.25 -3.06 -32.69
CA HIS A 224 24.08 -3.19 -31.47
C HIS A 224 23.33 -3.51 -30.15
N ARG A 225 22.07 -3.10 -30.02
CA ARG A 225 21.27 -3.24 -28.79
C ARG A 225 19.97 -4.04 -28.97
N ARG A 226 19.84 -4.79 -30.07
CA ARG A 226 18.61 -5.53 -30.40
C ARG A 226 18.57 -6.89 -29.67
N PRO A 227 17.37 -7.44 -29.41
CA PRO A 227 17.22 -8.75 -28.73
C PRO A 227 17.77 -9.96 -29.50
N GLY A 228 18.03 -9.84 -30.81
CA GLY A 228 18.35 -10.98 -31.66
C GLY A 228 17.11 -11.84 -31.92
N ALA A 229 17.29 -13.16 -32.04
CA ALA A 229 16.22 -14.09 -32.36
C ALA A 229 15.19 -14.24 -31.23
N SER A 230 13.90 -14.13 -31.59
CA SER A 230 12.79 -14.19 -30.64
C SER A 230 12.34 -15.62 -30.31
N GLY A 231 12.62 -16.60 -31.17
CA GLY A 231 12.24 -18.00 -31.00
C GLY A 231 12.79 -18.88 -32.13
N PRO A 232 12.56 -20.20 -32.06
CA PRO A 232 12.83 -21.09 -33.19
C PRO A 232 11.92 -20.70 -34.37
N GLY A 233 12.49 -20.55 -35.57
CA GLY A 233 11.72 -20.47 -36.81
C GLY A 233 11.28 -21.87 -37.25
N GLY A 234 10.10 -22.02 -37.84
CA GLY A 234 9.47 -23.32 -38.10
C GLY A 234 8.42 -23.65 -37.06
N ASP A 235 8.22 -24.91 -36.68
CA ASP A 235 7.30 -25.33 -35.61
C ASP A 235 7.90 -25.08 -34.22
N PRO A 236 7.18 -24.43 -33.27
CA PRO A 236 5.75 -24.10 -33.22
C PRO A 236 5.36 -22.67 -33.70
N ALA A 237 6.19 -22.04 -34.53
CA ALA A 237 5.97 -20.76 -35.22
C ALA A 237 5.49 -19.59 -34.34
N LYS A 238 5.86 -19.62 -33.05
CA LYS A 238 5.37 -18.66 -32.05
C LYS A 238 6.44 -18.24 -31.08
N VAL A 239 6.23 -17.09 -30.46
CA VAL A 239 7.01 -16.66 -29.31
C VAL A 239 6.45 -17.32 -28.05
N PHE A 240 7.30 -18.03 -27.31
CA PHE A 240 6.90 -18.64 -26.04
C PHE A 240 6.45 -17.59 -25.01
N LYS A 241 5.38 -17.91 -24.26
CA LYS A 241 4.91 -17.08 -23.15
C LYS A 241 6.04 -16.89 -22.13
N GLY A 242 6.21 -15.66 -21.64
CA GLY A 242 7.30 -15.31 -20.71
C GLY A 242 8.66 -15.04 -21.38
N LYS A 243 8.75 -15.02 -22.72
CA LYS A 243 9.99 -14.62 -23.42
C LYS A 243 10.43 -13.21 -22.98
N LYS A 244 11.72 -13.09 -22.66
CA LYS A 244 12.36 -11.84 -22.24
C LYS A 244 12.37 -10.81 -23.38
N MET A 245 11.59 -9.74 -23.24
CA MET A 245 11.39 -8.68 -24.22
C MET A 245 11.56 -7.28 -23.58
N PRO A 246 11.78 -6.20 -24.37
CA PRO A 246 11.83 -4.84 -23.82
C PRO A 246 10.50 -4.47 -23.15
N GLY A 247 10.53 -3.54 -22.19
CA GLY A 247 9.32 -3.16 -21.46
C GLY A 247 9.60 -2.44 -20.15
N MET A 248 8.55 -2.21 -19.36
CA MET A 248 8.67 -1.53 -18.07
C MET A 248 9.59 -2.30 -17.11
N MET A 249 10.54 -1.58 -16.51
CA MET A 249 11.48 -2.11 -15.53
C MET A 249 11.37 -1.33 -14.21
N GLY A 250 11.26 -2.06 -13.10
CA GLY A 250 11.13 -1.49 -11.76
C GLY A 250 9.70 -1.03 -11.44
N ASN A 251 9.54 -0.21 -10.39
CA ASN A 251 8.24 0.19 -9.83
C ASN A 251 7.33 -0.98 -9.40
N ILE A 252 7.94 -2.14 -9.13
CA ILE A 252 7.28 -3.36 -8.64
C ILE A 252 7.70 -3.59 -7.18
N TYR A 253 6.88 -4.31 -6.41
CA TYR A 253 7.26 -4.70 -5.06
C TYR A 253 8.31 -5.81 -5.10
N ILE A 254 9.41 -5.59 -4.39
CA ILE A 254 10.49 -6.57 -4.22
C ILE A 254 10.74 -6.72 -2.73
N THR A 255 10.99 -7.95 -2.29
CA THR A 255 11.38 -8.26 -0.92
C THR A 255 12.86 -8.63 -0.89
N ALA A 256 13.63 -7.96 -0.04
CA ALA A 256 14.95 -8.40 0.34
C ALA A 256 14.83 -9.24 1.61
N TYR A 257 15.31 -10.48 1.53
CA TYR A 257 15.17 -11.49 2.58
C TYR A 257 16.42 -11.58 3.45
N GLY A 258 16.27 -11.97 4.71
CA GLY A 258 17.41 -12.34 5.57
C GLY A 258 18.35 -11.19 5.89
N LEU A 259 17.83 -9.97 6.07
CA LEU A 259 18.66 -8.82 6.43
C LEU A 259 18.84 -8.74 7.95
N LYS A 260 20.09 -8.80 8.43
CA LYS A 260 20.42 -8.70 9.86
C LYS A 260 20.23 -7.27 10.38
N ILE A 261 19.70 -7.11 11.60
CA ILE A 261 19.66 -5.84 12.31
C ILE A 261 20.92 -5.69 13.14
N TRP A 262 21.69 -4.63 12.89
CA TRP A 262 22.93 -4.35 13.62
C TRP A 262 22.71 -3.51 14.87
N ARG A 263 21.83 -2.51 14.78
CA ARG A 263 21.57 -1.56 15.86
C ARG A 263 20.12 -1.07 15.78
N VAL A 264 19.57 -0.71 16.93
CA VAL A 264 18.28 -0.03 17.06
C VAL A 264 18.49 1.24 17.88
N ASN A 265 17.94 2.36 17.40
CA ASN A 265 17.92 3.63 18.10
C ASN A 265 16.49 3.93 18.56
N THR A 266 16.29 3.95 19.89
CA THR A 266 14.98 4.17 20.51
C THR A 266 14.55 5.64 20.47
N LYS A 267 15.49 6.59 20.60
CA LYS A 267 15.19 8.04 20.62
C LYS A 267 14.60 8.52 19.30
N TYR A 268 15.21 8.10 18.18
CA TYR A 268 14.78 8.51 16.84
C TYR A 268 13.94 7.46 16.11
N ASN A 269 13.66 6.32 16.77
CA ASN A 269 12.98 5.17 16.20
C ASN A 269 13.62 4.69 14.88
N VAL A 270 14.95 4.49 14.86
CA VAL A 270 15.70 4.08 13.66
C VAL A 270 16.24 2.66 13.81
N LEU A 271 16.00 1.83 12.79
CA LEU A 271 16.59 0.51 12.61
C LEU A 271 17.78 0.60 11.65
N TYR A 272 18.89 -0.03 12.02
CA TYR A 272 20.07 -0.17 11.16
C TYR A 272 20.11 -1.59 10.61
N VAL A 273 19.64 -1.74 9.37
CA VAL A 273 19.49 -3.03 8.69
C VAL A 273 20.66 -3.27 7.74
N ASN A 274 21.20 -4.48 7.73
CA ASN A 274 22.33 -4.87 6.88
C ASN A 274 22.01 -4.74 5.39
N GLY A 275 22.98 -4.29 4.62
CA GLY A 275 22.92 -4.23 3.16
C GLY A 275 21.94 -3.21 2.61
N SER A 276 21.49 -3.48 1.38
CA SER A 276 20.65 -2.60 0.58
C SER A 276 19.18 -3.00 0.65
N VAL A 277 18.32 -2.01 0.88
CA VAL A 277 16.86 -2.17 0.84
C VAL A 277 16.31 -1.68 -0.51
N PRO A 278 15.32 -2.34 -1.12
CA PRO A 278 14.70 -1.87 -2.36
C PRO A 278 14.05 -0.48 -2.22
N GLY A 279 14.04 0.29 -3.30
CA GLY A 279 13.38 1.61 -3.38
C GLY A 279 14.31 2.81 -3.20
N HIS A 280 13.79 3.99 -3.54
CA HIS A 280 14.51 5.27 -3.46
C HIS A 280 14.64 5.77 -2.00
N ARG A 281 15.45 6.80 -1.77
CA ARG A 281 15.53 7.48 -0.47
C ARG A 281 14.18 8.11 -0.10
N ASN A 282 13.79 8.07 1.16
CA ASN A 282 12.50 8.51 1.70
C ASN A 282 11.27 7.71 1.22
N CYS A 283 11.46 6.52 0.63
CA CYS A 283 10.34 5.63 0.35
C CYS A 283 9.83 4.93 1.62
N LEU A 284 8.55 4.53 1.59
CA LEU A 284 7.94 3.72 2.63
C LEU A 284 8.19 2.23 2.36
N VAL A 285 8.68 1.53 3.38
CA VAL A 285 9.08 0.13 3.34
C VAL A 285 8.30 -0.66 4.39
N LYS A 286 7.97 -1.90 4.06
CA LYS A 286 7.35 -2.88 4.95
C LYS A 286 8.45 -3.76 5.54
N VAL A 287 8.59 -3.77 6.85
CA VAL A 287 9.56 -4.61 7.57
C VAL A 287 8.81 -5.68 8.33
N LYS A 288 9.18 -6.94 8.15
CA LYS A 288 8.61 -8.07 8.91
C LYS A 288 9.72 -8.99 9.41
N THR A 289 9.40 -9.80 10.41
CA THR A 289 10.27 -10.92 10.79
C THR A 289 10.38 -11.88 9.62
N ILE A 290 11.54 -12.53 9.49
CA ILE A 290 11.76 -13.53 8.44
C ILE A 290 10.65 -14.57 8.43
N MET A 291 10.17 -14.91 7.25
CA MET A 291 9.41 -16.14 7.09
C MET A 291 10.43 -17.26 6.88
N HIS A 292 10.71 -18.05 7.92
CA HIS A 292 11.37 -19.34 7.72
C HIS A 292 10.41 -20.20 6.88
N THR A 293 10.55 -20.15 5.57
CA THR A 293 10.10 -21.25 4.73
C THR A 293 11.09 -22.37 4.97
N PHE A 294 10.88 -23.16 6.02
CA PHE A 294 11.32 -24.54 5.98
C PHE A 294 10.54 -25.17 4.82
N SER A 295 11.16 -25.19 3.64
CA SER A 295 10.85 -26.22 2.65
C SER A 295 11.47 -27.48 3.25
N SER A 296 10.68 -28.18 4.05
CA SER A 296 10.92 -29.58 4.38
C SER A 296 10.45 -30.42 3.20
N GLU A 297 11.08 -30.24 2.04
CA GLU A 297 10.93 -31.12 0.88
C GLU A 297 12.32 -31.25 0.26
N VAL A 298 13.01 -32.33 0.67
CA VAL A 298 14.03 -33.02 -0.12
C VAL A 298 13.30 -33.94 -1.09
#